data_AF-A0A3M1EFZ4-F1
#
_entry.id   AF-A0A3M1EFZ4-F1
#
_cell.length_a   1.000
_cell.length_b   1.000
_cell.length_c   1.000
_cell.angle_alpha   90.00
_cell.angle_beta   90.00
_cell.angle_gamma   90.00
#
_symmetry.space_group_name_H-M   'P 1'
#
loop_
_entity.id
_entity.type
_entity.pdbx_description
1 polymer ?
#
loop_
_entity_poly.entity_id
_entity_poly.type
_entity_poly.pdbx_seq_one_letter_code
_entity_poly.pdbx_strand_id
1 'polypeptide(L)'
;MPAAFTMLLSRSRKTARELLGESFSGVVGSDRWGAYNWISTLHCQLCWAHLIRDFRRIAERDDEDSRRVGERLLDAGQKGLRLHDRDLYACQERGVASILAAGNVLLHLTTDSPLTERP
;
A
#
# COMPACT_ATOMS: atom_id res chain seq x y z
N MET A 1 -5.45 0.11 12.21
CA MET A 1 -5.59 -1.06 11.30
C MET A 1 -4.47 -2.03 11.59
N PRO A 2 -4.75 -3.33 11.73
CA PRO A 2 -3.70 -4.33 11.87
C PRO A 2 -2.88 -4.42 10.58
N ALA A 3 -1.56 -4.51 10.72
CA ALA A 3 -0.65 -4.77 9.60
C ALA A 3 -0.38 -6.28 9.52
N ALA A 4 -0.42 -6.83 8.32
CA ALA A 4 -0.08 -8.23 8.05
C ALA A 4 1.00 -8.30 6.97
N PHE A 5 1.87 -9.30 7.05
CA PHE A 5 2.87 -9.59 6.04
C PHE A 5 3.00 -11.10 5.84
N THR A 6 3.50 -11.49 4.67
CA THR A 6 3.86 -12.88 4.37
C THR A 6 5.18 -12.91 3.62
N MET A 7 5.97 -13.97 3.82
CA MET A 7 7.22 -14.20 3.11
C MET A 7 7.03 -15.37 2.16
N LEU A 8 7.28 -15.12 0.87
CA LEU A 8 7.11 -16.10 -0.20
C LEU A 8 8.47 -16.40 -0.81
N LEU A 9 8.69 -17.65 -1.23
CA LEU A 9 9.95 -18.07 -1.85
C LEU A 9 10.15 -17.55 -3.28
N SER A 10 9.12 -16.89 -3.84
CA SER A 10 9.16 -16.34 -5.20
C SER A 10 8.38 -15.03 -5.30
N ARG A 11 8.84 -14.16 -6.19
CA ARG A 11 8.20 -12.89 -6.59
C ARG A 11 7.56 -12.97 -7.99
N SER A 12 7.25 -14.19 -8.45
CA SER A 12 6.71 -14.43 -9.78
C SER A 12 5.27 -13.91 -9.90
N ARG A 13 4.81 -13.71 -11.14
CA ARG A 13 3.41 -13.38 -11.43
C ARG A 13 2.45 -14.41 -10.84
N LYS A 14 2.79 -15.70 -10.91
CA LYS A 14 2.00 -16.80 -10.34
C LYS A 14 1.81 -16.59 -8.83
N THR A 15 2.91 -16.38 -8.11
CA THR A 15 2.91 -16.16 -6.66
C THR A 15 2.10 -14.91 -6.27
N ALA A 16 2.20 -13.83 -7.05
CA ALA A 16 1.41 -12.61 -6.82
C ALA A 16 -0.10 -12.83 -7.02
N ARG A 17 -0.50 -13.65 -8.00
CA ARG A 17 -1.92 -14.01 -8.22
C ARG A 17 -2.47 -14.89 -7.10
N GLU A 18 -1.68 -15.86 -6.65
CA GLU A 18 -2.03 -16.72 -5.52
C GLU A 18 -2.16 -15.92 -4.21
N LEU A 19 -1.27 -14.95 -3.97
CA LEU A 19 -1.31 -14.07 -2.81
C LEU A 19 -2.56 -13.18 -2.78
N LEU A 20 -2.90 -12.56 -3.92
CA LEU A 20 -4.07 -11.67 -4.01
C LEU A 20 -5.38 -12.46 -4.06
N GLY A 21 -5.36 -13.65 -4.66
CA GLY A 21 -6.56 -14.43 -4.99
C GLY A 21 -7.21 -13.98 -6.30
N GLU A 22 -7.89 -14.90 -6.97
CA GLU A 22 -8.50 -14.63 -8.30
C GLU A 22 -9.68 -13.65 -8.23
N SER A 23 -10.34 -13.56 -7.08
CA SER A 23 -11.52 -12.71 -6.85
C SER A 23 -11.19 -11.33 -6.26
N PHE A 24 -9.91 -10.98 -6.08
CA PHE A 24 -9.54 -9.68 -5.53
C PHE A 24 -9.93 -8.55 -6.48
N SER A 25 -10.81 -7.67 -6.01
CA SER A 25 -11.34 -6.53 -6.76
C SER A 25 -10.90 -5.17 -6.22
N GLY A 26 -10.08 -5.15 -5.15
CA GLY A 26 -9.57 -3.92 -4.53
C GLY A 26 -8.46 -3.24 -5.33
N VAL A 27 -7.82 -2.26 -4.68
CA VAL A 27 -6.66 -1.54 -5.23
C VAL A 27 -5.38 -2.11 -4.63
N VAL A 28 -4.40 -2.42 -5.49
CA VAL A 28 -3.07 -2.89 -5.10
C VAL A 28 -2.09 -1.72 -5.13
N GLY A 29 -1.39 -1.49 -4.03
CA GLY A 29 -0.17 -0.66 -4.01
C GLY A 29 1.04 -1.50 -4.39
N SER A 30 1.74 -1.15 -5.48
CA SER A 30 2.86 -1.93 -6.01
C SER A 30 4.11 -1.08 -6.22
N ASP A 31 5.28 -1.71 -6.14
CA ASP A 31 6.58 -1.12 -6.47
C ASP A 31 6.88 -1.05 -7.97
N ARG A 32 5.85 -1.24 -8.82
CA ARG A 32 5.96 -1.38 -10.28
C ARG A 32 6.64 -2.67 -10.72
N TRP A 33 6.71 -3.68 -9.86
CA TRP A 33 7.26 -4.96 -10.29
C TRP A 33 6.38 -5.62 -11.37
N GLY A 34 7.00 -6.13 -12.43
CA GLY A 34 6.31 -6.66 -13.61
C GLY A 34 5.39 -7.86 -13.35
N ALA A 35 5.49 -8.49 -12.17
CA ALA A 35 4.56 -9.52 -11.72
C ALA A 35 3.11 -9.01 -11.62
N TYR A 36 2.90 -7.70 -11.44
CA TYR A 36 1.58 -7.08 -11.30
C TYR A 36 0.99 -6.54 -12.61
N ASN A 37 1.70 -6.65 -13.74
CA ASN A 37 1.26 -6.08 -15.04
C ASN A 37 -0.04 -6.68 -15.61
N TRP A 38 -0.58 -7.73 -14.99
CA TRP A 38 -1.89 -8.30 -15.36
C TRP A 38 -3.06 -7.56 -14.70
N ILE A 39 -2.80 -6.69 -13.72
CA ILE A 39 -3.81 -5.88 -13.05
C ILE A 39 -4.01 -4.59 -13.86
N SER A 40 -5.27 -4.21 -14.05
CA SER A 40 -5.62 -2.93 -14.68
C SER A 40 -4.94 -1.76 -13.96
N THR A 41 -4.48 -0.76 -14.71
CA THR A 41 -3.87 0.46 -14.12
C THR A 41 -4.83 1.23 -13.23
N LEU A 42 -6.14 1.07 -13.41
CA LEU A 42 -7.17 1.64 -12.53
C LEU A 42 -7.18 1.01 -11.13
N HIS A 43 -6.68 -0.22 -10.99
CA HIS A 43 -6.65 -1.00 -9.74
C HIS A 43 -5.22 -1.19 -9.20
N CYS A 44 -4.21 -0.66 -9.89
CA CYS A 44 -2.81 -0.80 -9.49
C CYS A 44 -2.19 0.58 -9.31
N GLN A 45 -2.08 1.00 -8.05
CA GLN A 45 -1.40 2.24 -7.66
C GLN A 45 0.09 1.98 -7.46
N LEU A 46 0.90 2.96 -7.83
CA LEU A 46 2.32 2.93 -7.49
C LEU A 46 2.53 3.31 -6.03
N CYS A 47 3.42 2.58 -5.36
CA CYS A 47 3.80 2.89 -3.99
C CYS A 47 4.50 4.26 -3.95
N TRP A 48 3.87 5.23 -3.28
CA TRP A 48 4.38 6.59 -3.12
C TRP A 48 5.79 6.64 -2.52
N ALA A 49 6.09 5.75 -1.56
CA ALA A 49 7.41 5.68 -0.94
C ALA A 49 8.51 5.35 -1.98
N HIS A 50 8.22 4.49 -2.96
CA HIS A 50 9.16 4.18 -4.03
C HIS A 50 9.30 5.31 -5.03
N LEU A 51 8.21 5.97 -5.42
CA LEU A 51 8.26 7.16 -6.27
C LEU A 51 9.12 8.27 -5.65
N ILE A 52 8.89 8.59 -4.37
CA ILE A 52 9.66 9.61 -3.65
C ILE A 52 11.15 9.25 -3.61
N ARG A 53 11.48 7.98 -3.38
CA ARG A 53 12.88 7.53 -3.38
C ARG A 53 13.52 7.65 -4.75
N ASP A 54 12.80 7.35 -5.83
CA ASP A 54 13.32 7.51 -7.19
C ASP A 54 13.50 8.99 -7.56
N PHE A 55 12.58 9.86 -7.15
CA PHE A 55 12.70 11.31 -7.35
C PHE A 55 13.89 11.90 -6.60
N ARG A 56 14.16 11.45 -5.36
CA ARG A 56 15.37 11.83 -4.61
C ARG A 56 16.64 11.43 -5.36
N ARG A 57 16.72 10.20 -5.86
CA ARG A 57 17.88 9.74 -6.65
C ARG A 57 18.12 10.58 -7.90
N ILE A 58 17.06 11.11 -8.50
CA ILE A 58 17.18 12.02 -9.65
C ILE A 58 17.66 13.41 -9.18
N ALA A 59 17.12 13.90 -8.06
CA ALA A 59 17.48 15.20 -7.47
C ALA A 59 18.95 15.24 -6.99
N GLU A 60 19.48 14.10 -6.54
CA GLU A 60 20.84 13.98 -6.00
C GLU A 60 21.92 13.77 -7.08
N ARG A 61 21.58 13.86 -8.37
CA ARG A 61 22.56 13.77 -9.46
C ARG A 61 23.33 15.08 -9.62
N ASP A 62 24.60 14.98 -10.02
CA ASP A 62 25.47 16.13 -10.26
C ASP A 62 25.03 16.98 -11.47
N ASP A 63 24.35 16.36 -12.43
CA ASP A 63 23.77 17.02 -13.60
C ASP A 63 22.64 17.99 -13.18
N GLU A 64 22.80 19.27 -13.51
CA GLU A 64 21.86 20.35 -13.18
C GLU A 64 20.45 20.08 -13.70
N ASP A 65 20.32 19.57 -14.92
CA ASP A 65 19.01 19.30 -15.53
C ASP A 65 18.27 18.18 -14.80
N SER A 66 18.97 17.07 -14.50
CA SER A 66 18.45 15.98 -13.69
C SER A 66 18.06 16.46 -12.30
N ARG A 67 18.95 17.20 -11.61
CA ARG A 67 18.67 17.70 -10.27
C ARG A 67 17.41 18.56 -10.23
N ARG A 68 17.31 19.55 -11.13
CA ARG A 68 16.15 20.45 -11.23
C ARG A 68 14.84 19.67 -11.48
N VAL A 69 14.87 18.65 -12.34
CA VAL A 69 13.71 17.80 -12.58
C VAL A 69 13.37 16.96 -11.35
N GLY A 70 14.38 16.37 -10.71
CA GLY A 70 14.22 15.55 -9.50
C GLY A 70 13.62 16.32 -8.33
N GLU A 71 14.07 17.56 -8.09
CA GLU A 71 13.54 18.44 -7.05
C GLU A 71 12.05 18.75 -7.27
N ARG A 72 11.67 19.07 -8.52
CA ARG A 72 10.26 19.32 -8.87
C ARG A 72 9.40 18.06 -8.71
N LEU A 73 9.93 16.90 -9.10
CA LEU A 73 9.23 15.63 -8.91
C LEU A 73 9.09 15.28 -7.42
N LEU A 74 10.11 15.57 -6.61
CA LEU A 74 10.08 15.32 -5.18
C LEU A 74 9.04 16.18 -4.47
N ASP A 75 8.98 17.47 -4.77
CA ASP A 75 7.94 18.36 -4.23
C ASP A 75 6.53 17.90 -4.64
N ALA A 76 6.34 17.61 -5.94
CA ALA A 76 5.06 17.12 -6.44
C ALA A 76 4.67 15.75 -5.82
N GLY A 77 5.63 14.84 -5.63
CA GLY A 77 5.41 13.52 -5.04
C GLY A 77 5.02 13.60 -3.57
N GLN A 78 5.70 14.45 -2.79
CA GLN A 78 5.34 14.72 -1.39
C GLN A 78 3.99 15.44 -1.30
N LYS A 79 3.73 16.39 -2.22
CA LYS A 79 2.44 16.88 -2.72
C LYS A 79 1.35 15.81 -2.65
N GLY A 80 1.47 14.88 -3.60
CA GLY A 80 0.51 13.81 -3.83
C GLY A 80 0.32 12.92 -2.62
N LEU A 81 1.41 12.52 -1.94
CA LEU A 81 1.33 11.68 -0.74
C LEU A 81 0.50 12.31 0.38
N ARG A 82 0.69 13.61 0.66
CA ARG A 82 -0.10 14.33 1.68
C ARG A 82 -1.59 14.37 1.35
N LEU A 83 -1.93 14.59 0.08
CA LEU A 83 -3.33 14.60 -0.37
C LEU A 83 -3.96 13.21 -0.32
N HIS A 84 -3.20 12.20 -0.73
CA HIS A 84 -3.63 10.80 -0.68
C HIS A 84 -3.93 10.33 0.75
N ASP A 85 -3.06 10.67 1.71
CA ASP A 85 -3.27 10.33 3.12
C ASP A 85 -4.55 10.96 3.68
N ARG A 86 -4.79 12.25 3.39
CA ARG A 86 -6.04 12.94 3.74
C ARG A 86 -7.28 12.25 3.17
N ASP A 87 -7.21 11.85 1.90
CA ASP A 87 -8.35 11.23 1.21
C ASP A 87 -8.58 9.78 1.70
N LEU A 88 -7.55 9.06 2.15
CA LEU A 88 -7.68 7.77 2.83
C LEU A 88 -8.41 7.90 4.17
N TYR A 89 -8.09 8.91 5.01
CA TYR A 89 -8.83 9.14 6.25
C TYR A 89 -10.32 9.46 5.98
N ALA A 90 -10.61 10.28 4.97
CA ALA A 90 -11.99 10.61 4.59
C ALA A 90 -12.76 9.43 3.97
N CYS A 91 -12.07 8.50 3.31
CA CYS A 91 -12.67 7.26 2.80
C CYS A 91 -12.85 6.21 3.91
N GLN A 92 -11.98 6.19 4.91
CA GLN A 92 -12.03 5.23 6.01
C GLN A 92 -13.26 5.42 6.90
N GLU A 93 -13.73 6.65 7.14
CA GLU A 93 -15.00 6.88 7.84
C GLU A 93 -16.22 6.34 7.08
N ARG A 94 -16.16 6.28 5.75
CA ARG A 94 -17.22 5.69 4.91
C ARG A 94 -17.09 4.18 4.72
N GLY A 95 -15.89 3.62 4.84
CA GLY A 95 -15.59 2.21 4.58
C GLY A 95 -15.77 1.26 5.77
N VAL A 96 -15.61 1.73 7.03
CA VAL A 96 -15.87 0.87 8.21
C VAL A 96 -17.33 0.42 8.34
N ALA A 97 -18.27 1.18 7.77
CA ALA A 97 -19.68 0.84 7.79
C ALA A 97 -20.03 -0.36 6.86
N SER A 98 -19.24 -0.65 5.82
CA SER A 98 -19.55 -1.73 4.87
C SER A 98 -18.90 -3.07 5.23
N ILE A 99 -17.74 -3.07 5.89
CA ILE A 99 -17.03 -4.30 6.30
C ILE A 99 -17.74 -5.01 7.46
N LEU A 100 -18.46 -4.28 8.32
CA LEU A 100 -19.29 -4.89 9.38
C LEU A 100 -20.62 -5.46 8.88
N ALA A 101 -21.04 -5.18 7.64
CA ALA A 101 -22.30 -5.63 7.07
C ALA A 101 -22.19 -6.95 6.27
N ALA A 102 -20.98 -7.38 5.90
CA ALA A 102 -20.73 -8.62 5.15
C ALA A 102 -20.24 -9.72 6.12
N GLY A 103 -21.20 -10.35 6.80
CA GLY A 103 -20.95 -11.42 7.77
C GLY A 103 -20.24 -12.66 7.20
N ASN A 104 -19.63 -13.40 8.13
CA ASN A 104 -19.10 -14.78 8.05
C ASN A 104 -17.59 -15.03 7.92
N VAL A 105 -16.71 -14.08 8.24
CA VAL A 105 -15.37 -14.45 8.72
C VAL A 105 -15.32 -14.28 10.23
N LEU A 106 -15.67 -15.36 10.93
CA LEU A 106 -15.35 -15.52 12.35
C LEU A 106 -13.82 -15.70 12.45
N LEU A 107 -13.09 -14.59 12.38
CA LEU A 107 -11.74 -14.54 12.94
C LEU A 107 -11.92 -14.65 14.44
N HIS A 108 -11.53 -15.80 14.99
CA HIS A 108 -11.47 -16.03 16.42
C HIS A 108 -10.40 -15.10 17.00
N LEU A 109 -10.78 -13.86 17.25
CA LEU A 109 -10.03 -12.90 18.02
C LEU A 109 -10.26 -13.29 19.48
N THR A 110 -9.34 -14.07 20.05
CA THR A 110 -9.22 -14.17 21.51
C THR A 110 -8.65 -12.84 22.00
N THR A 111 -9.54 -11.87 22.24
CA THR A 111 -9.25 -10.76 23.16
C THR A 111 -9.76 -11.14 24.54
N ASP A 112 -8.93 -10.82 25.53
CA ASP A 112 -9.15 -10.87 26.97
C ASP A 112 -8.88 -12.22 27.67
N SER A 113 -7.61 -12.41 28.02
CA SER A 113 -7.29 -12.93 29.34
C SER A 113 -6.96 -11.73 30.23
N PRO A 114 -7.74 -11.44 31.29
CA PRO A 114 -7.34 -10.46 32.27
C PRO A 114 -6.14 -11.05 33.01
N LEU A 115 -4.98 -10.40 32.88
CA LEU A 115 -3.91 -10.59 33.84
C LEU A 115 -4.45 -10.08 35.19
N THR A 116 -5.01 -11.02 35.93
CA THR A 116 -5.30 -10.89 37.35
C THR A 116 -3.96 -10.70 38.05
N GLU A 117 -3.89 -9.62 38.84
CA GLU A 117 -2.83 -9.45 39.81
C GLU A 117 -2.84 -10.63 40.81
N ARG A 118 -1.61 -11.02 41.18
CA ARG A 118 -1.15 -11.48 42.52
C ARG A 118 -1.25 -12.98 42.87
N PRO A 119 -0.46 -13.46 43.85
CA PRO A 119 0.29 -12.73 44.90
C PRO A 119 1.76 -12.42 44.58
#